data_AF-A0A5A9ERQ7-F1
#
_entry.id   AF-A0A5A9ERQ7-F1
#
_cell.length_a   1.000
_cell.length_b   1.000
_cell.length_c   1.000
_cell.angle_alpha   90.00
_cell.angle_beta   90.00
_cell.angle_gamma   90.00
#
_symmetry.space_group_name_H-M   'P 1'
#
loop_
_entity.id
_entity.type
_entity.pdbx_description
1 polymer ?
#
loop_
_entity_poly.entity_id
_entity_poly.type
_entity_poly.pdbx_seq_one_letter_code
_entity_poly.pdbx_strand_id
1 'polypeptide(L)'
;MSPIYNLYGVSDDEFNQSAEDSAKEFMDIAEGLFDLFGYDTAADNLRRYRSGEGGTESYSAEEMIKHPAYDDAIDHNRTMFESRTFTGSTDNKDAKKALFGLEDGKTISFQDDWDRNINSFNTYNFSRPSTYFAFGRSGVRSEGDFTATRNGDNLTISGNVLNRLGDNKSDTEKFDFNPGQIGSSEARILERAGTAKPFDMDYRRRQSVEAQARYEPDGTITLLKTLWGILE
;
A
#
# COMPACT_ATOMS: atom_id res chain seq x y z
N MET A 1 -38.03 -3.67 36.15
CA MET A 1 -36.75 -4.15 35.61
C MET A 1 -35.81 -4.30 36.79
N SER A 2 -35.40 -5.53 37.10
CA SER A 2 -34.51 -5.80 38.23
C SER A 2 -33.08 -5.40 37.88
N PRO A 3 -32.32 -4.75 38.79
CA PRO A 3 -30.91 -4.51 38.60
C PRO A 3 -30.15 -5.84 38.74
N ILE A 4 -29.41 -6.21 37.70
CA ILE A 4 -28.44 -7.31 37.79
C ILE A 4 -27.23 -6.73 38.52
N TYR A 5 -27.13 -7.01 39.82
CA TYR A 5 -25.91 -6.75 40.59
C TYR A 5 -24.83 -7.72 40.11
N ASN A 6 -23.78 -7.18 39.50
CA ASN A 6 -22.55 -7.91 39.21
C ASN A 6 -21.86 -8.27 40.54
N LEU A 7 -21.40 -9.52 40.70
CA LEU A 7 -21.08 -10.17 41.98
C LEU A 7 -19.88 -9.56 42.77
N TYR A 8 -19.35 -8.41 42.34
CA TYR A 8 -18.15 -7.77 42.89
C TYR A 8 -18.33 -6.26 43.20
N GLY A 9 -19.54 -5.70 43.09
CA GLY A 9 -19.79 -4.30 43.49
C GLY A 9 -19.14 -3.24 42.60
N VAL A 10 -18.51 -3.64 41.50
CA VAL A 10 -18.03 -2.72 40.45
C VAL A 10 -19.23 -2.36 39.58
N SER A 11 -19.50 -1.07 39.44
CA SER A 11 -20.55 -0.61 38.52
C SER A 11 -20.14 -0.86 37.07
N ASP A 12 -21.10 -1.02 36.16
CA ASP A 12 -20.80 -1.19 34.73
C ASP A 12 -19.97 0.00 34.19
N ASP A 13 -20.16 1.19 34.75
CA ASP A 13 -19.39 2.40 34.42
C ASP A 13 -17.92 2.31 34.88
N GLU A 14 -17.67 1.80 36.10
CA GLU A 14 -16.30 1.59 36.61
C GLU A 14 -15.56 0.50 35.82
N PHE A 15 -16.27 -0.56 35.43
CA PHE A 15 -15.70 -1.62 34.58
C PHE A 15 -15.34 -1.09 33.19
N ASN A 16 -16.23 -0.31 32.57
CA ASN A 16 -15.99 0.30 31.27
C ASN A 16 -14.81 1.29 31.31
N GLN A 17 -14.73 2.12 32.35
CA GLN A 17 -13.62 3.06 32.53
C GLN A 17 -12.27 2.33 32.67
N SER A 18 -12.22 1.27 33.48
CA SER A 18 -10.99 0.49 33.65
C SER A 18 -10.53 -0.20 32.35
N ALA A 19 -11.48 -0.67 31.54
CA ALA A 19 -11.19 -1.26 30.23
C ALA A 19 -10.68 -0.21 29.23
N GLU A 20 -11.26 0.99 29.22
CA GLU A 20 -10.79 2.11 28.42
C GLU A 20 -9.38 2.57 28.82
N ASP A 21 -9.10 2.68 30.11
CA ASP A 21 -7.79 3.11 30.62
C ASP A 21 -6.70 2.09 30.25
N SER A 22 -7.00 0.79 30.38
CA SER A 22 -6.10 -0.28 29.94
C SER A 22 -5.85 -0.24 28.42
N ALA A 23 -6.88 0.05 27.64
CA ALA A 23 -6.76 0.17 26.19
C ALA A 23 -5.94 1.41 25.77
N LYS A 24 -6.07 2.53 26.50
CA LYS A 24 -5.24 3.73 26.29
C LYS A 24 -3.78 3.43 26.61
N GLU A 25 -3.50 2.80 27.74
CA GLU A 25 -2.13 2.43 28.16
C GLU A 25 -1.44 1.55 27.13
N PHE A 26 -2.13 0.54 26.58
CA PHE A 26 -1.58 -0.29 25.50
C PHE A 26 -1.14 0.55 24.29
N MET A 27 -2.00 1.48 23.85
CA MET A 27 -1.72 2.33 22.70
C MET A 27 -0.61 3.35 23.00
N ASP A 28 -0.55 3.90 24.21
CA ASP A 28 0.53 4.78 24.68
C ASP A 28 1.90 4.06 24.65
N ILE A 29 1.94 2.81 25.11
CA ILE A 29 3.16 1.99 25.07
C ILE A 29 3.59 1.73 23.62
N ALA A 30 2.65 1.38 22.74
CA ALA A 30 2.94 1.14 21.33
C ALA A 30 3.50 2.40 20.65
N GLU A 31 2.87 3.55 20.87
CA GLU A 31 3.32 4.85 20.37
C GLU A 31 4.73 5.19 20.86
N GLY A 32 4.97 5.08 22.18
CA GLY A 32 6.27 5.38 22.77
C GLY A 32 7.39 4.44 22.29
N LEU A 33 7.08 3.17 21.99
CA LEU A 33 8.03 2.27 21.36
C LEU A 33 8.34 2.71 19.92
N PHE A 34 7.35 3.16 19.15
CA PHE A 34 7.58 3.65 17.80
C PHE A 34 8.46 4.90 17.79
N ASP A 35 8.22 5.86 18.68
CA ASP A 35 9.11 7.03 18.85
C ASP A 35 10.54 6.61 19.22
N LEU A 36 10.68 5.71 20.20
CA LEU A 36 11.98 5.27 20.71
C LEU A 36 12.85 4.63 19.61
N PHE A 37 12.22 3.92 18.68
CA PHE A 37 12.90 3.24 17.58
C PHE A 37 12.90 4.02 16.25
N GLY A 38 12.37 5.26 16.24
CA GLY A 38 12.36 6.13 15.06
C GLY A 38 11.38 5.70 13.97
N TYR A 39 10.25 5.10 14.35
CA TYR A 39 9.16 4.72 13.46
C TYR A 39 8.09 5.82 13.40
N ASP A 40 8.50 7.04 13.00
CA ASP A 40 7.71 8.26 13.13
C ASP A 40 6.30 8.15 12.52
N THR A 41 6.17 7.67 11.28
CA THR A 41 4.85 7.51 10.63
C THR A 41 3.94 6.53 11.36
N ALA A 42 4.49 5.49 11.97
CA ALA A 42 3.68 4.56 12.78
C ALA A 42 3.18 5.23 14.06
N ALA A 43 4.02 6.06 14.70
CA ALA A 43 3.63 6.85 15.86
C ALA A 43 2.57 7.90 15.48
N ASP A 44 2.79 8.65 14.40
CA ASP A 44 1.87 9.71 13.93
C ASP A 44 0.50 9.16 13.53
N ASN A 45 0.46 8.02 12.84
CA ASN A 45 -0.80 7.37 12.50
C ASN A 45 -1.54 6.85 13.73
N LEU A 46 -0.80 6.33 14.72
CA LEU A 46 -1.39 5.92 15.98
C LEU A 46 -1.93 7.12 16.76
N ARG A 47 -1.22 8.25 16.82
CA ARG A 47 -1.69 9.51 17.42
C ARG A 47 -2.94 10.02 16.73
N ARG A 48 -2.95 10.07 15.39
CA ARG A 48 -4.11 10.51 14.59
C ARG A 48 -5.31 9.63 14.89
N TYR A 49 -5.15 8.31 14.86
CA TYR A 49 -6.20 7.35 15.18
C TYR A 49 -6.79 7.60 16.58
N ARG A 50 -5.94 7.82 17.59
CA ARG A 50 -6.32 8.08 18.99
C ARG A 50 -6.82 9.50 19.27
N SER A 51 -6.73 10.42 18.31
CA SER A 51 -7.36 11.73 18.43
C SER A 51 -8.89 11.67 18.23
N GLY A 52 -9.38 10.59 17.60
CA GLY A 52 -10.78 10.44 17.21
C GLY A 52 -11.20 11.26 15.98
N GLU A 53 -10.28 11.98 15.34
CA GLU A 53 -10.55 12.84 14.18
C GLU A 53 -11.10 12.04 12.98
N GLY A 54 -10.45 10.92 12.64
CA GLY A 54 -10.76 10.15 11.43
C GLY A 54 -10.38 10.92 10.15
N GLY A 55 -11.18 10.79 9.08
CA GLY A 55 -11.02 11.58 7.85
C GLY A 55 -10.03 10.96 6.85
N THR A 56 -9.39 11.79 6.04
CA THR A 56 -8.35 11.38 5.07
C THR A 56 -7.04 12.06 5.40
N GLU A 57 -5.98 11.29 5.57
CA GLU A 57 -4.59 11.75 5.66
C GLU A 57 -3.92 11.57 4.30
N SER A 58 -3.34 12.64 3.76
CA SER A 58 -2.66 12.62 2.46
C SER A 58 -1.14 12.66 2.66
N TYR A 59 -0.44 11.68 2.12
CA TYR A 59 1.02 11.60 2.18
C TYR A 59 1.64 12.10 0.88
N SER A 60 2.72 12.85 0.99
CA SER A 60 3.54 13.25 -0.16
C SER A 60 4.40 12.10 -0.68
N ALA A 61 4.85 12.20 -1.93
CA ALA A 61 5.84 11.29 -2.49
C ALA A 61 7.17 11.33 -1.73
N GLU A 62 7.59 12.51 -1.29
CA GLU A 62 8.83 12.71 -0.53
C GLU A 62 8.79 12.02 0.84
N GLU A 63 7.63 11.97 1.49
CA GLU A 63 7.42 11.21 2.73
C GLU A 63 7.43 9.71 2.45
N MET A 64 6.65 9.27 1.47
CA MET A 64 6.45 7.84 1.21
C MET A 64 7.71 7.12 0.76
N ILE A 65 8.56 7.76 -0.05
CA ILE A 65 9.83 7.15 -0.52
C ILE A 65 10.79 6.88 0.64
N LYS A 66 10.68 7.59 1.77
CA LYS A 66 11.54 7.34 2.93
C LYS A 66 11.15 6.06 3.66
N HIS A 67 10.02 5.44 3.33
CA HIS A 67 9.56 4.22 3.98
C HIS A 67 10.13 2.98 3.29
N PRO A 68 10.98 2.19 3.96
CA PRO A 68 11.65 1.06 3.33
C PRO A 68 10.66 0.03 2.74
N ALA A 69 9.53 -0.21 3.40
CA ALA A 69 8.51 -1.13 2.90
C ALA A 69 7.83 -0.63 1.62
N TYR A 70 7.63 0.68 1.50
CA TYR A 70 7.06 1.30 0.31
C TYR A 70 8.09 1.33 -0.83
N ASP A 71 9.32 1.75 -0.54
CA ASP A 71 10.41 1.79 -1.52
C ASP A 71 10.73 0.39 -2.07
N ASP A 72 10.86 -0.61 -1.20
CA ASP A 72 11.01 -2.04 -1.56
C ASP A 72 9.88 -2.49 -2.50
N ALA A 73 8.66 -2.00 -2.29
CA ALA A 73 7.50 -2.38 -3.08
C ALA A 73 7.49 -1.74 -4.46
N ILE A 74 7.85 -0.45 -4.54
CA ILE A 74 8.00 0.24 -5.82
C ILE A 74 9.11 -0.37 -6.65
N ASP A 75 10.25 -0.68 -6.05
CA ASP A 75 11.35 -1.33 -6.77
C ASP A 75 11.00 -2.73 -7.25
N HIS A 76 10.22 -3.48 -6.47
CA HIS A 76 9.64 -4.73 -6.94
C HIS A 76 8.71 -4.52 -8.11
N ASN A 77 7.76 -3.60 -8.04
CA ASN A 77 6.79 -3.33 -9.11
C ASN A 77 7.51 -2.89 -10.40
N ARG A 78 8.56 -2.07 -10.29
CA ARG A 78 9.46 -1.74 -11.43
C ARG A 78 10.11 -2.98 -12.01
N THR A 79 10.64 -3.86 -11.16
CA THR A 79 11.22 -5.14 -11.59
C THR A 79 10.18 -6.01 -12.30
N MET A 80 8.92 -5.98 -11.87
CA MET A 80 7.84 -6.73 -12.51
C MET A 80 7.51 -6.19 -13.91
N PHE A 81 7.44 -4.86 -14.09
CA PHE A 81 7.35 -4.26 -15.43
C PHE A 81 8.48 -4.76 -16.33
N GLU A 82 9.72 -4.65 -15.85
CA GLU A 82 10.91 -4.99 -16.63
C GLU A 82 11.00 -6.49 -16.97
N SER A 83 10.58 -7.35 -16.05
CA SER A 83 10.73 -8.81 -16.17
C SER A 83 9.49 -9.54 -16.70
N ARG A 84 8.28 -8.97 -16.62
CA ARG A 84 7.03 -9.63 -17.04
C ARG A 84 6.42 -9.04 -18.29
N THR A 85 6.41 -7.71 -18.45
CA THR A 85 5.78 -7.06 -19.59
C THR A 85 6.47 -7.46 -20.90
N PHE A 86 7.81 -7.48 -20.90
CA PHE A 86 8.61 -7.80 -22.09
C PHE A 86 8.82 -9.30 -22.32
N THR A 87 8.56 -10.15 -21.34
CA THR A 87 8.68 -11.61 -21.49
C THR A 87 7.34 -12.29 -21.81
N GLY A 88 6.24 -11.52 -21.79
CA GLY A 88 4.88 -12.05 -21.96
C GLY A 88 4.41 -12.87 -20.77
N SER A 89 5.05 -12.73 -19.62
CA SER A 89 4.65 -13.29 -18.32
C SER A 89 3.80 -12.33 -17.49
N THR A 90 3.40 -11.18 -18.03
CA THR A 90 2.38 -10.33 -17.40
C THR A 90 1.07 -11.09 -17.26
N ASP A 91 0.37 -10.86 -16.14
CA ASP A 91 -0.96 -11.38 -15.88
C ASP A 91 -2.03 -10.70 -16.76
N ASN A 92 -1.71 -9.52 -17.31
CA ASN A 92 -2.56 -8.79 -18.24
C ASN A 92 -2.45 -9.34 -19.67
N LYS A 93 -3.42 -10.17 -20.05
CA LYS A 93 -3.49 -10.79 -21.38
C LYS A 93 -3.65 -9.78 -22.51
N ASP A 94 -4.31 -8.65 -22.26
CA ASP A 94 -4.50 -7.61 -23.26
C ASP A 94 -3.21 -6.84 -23.50
N ALA A 95 -2.45 -6.52 -22.44
CA ALA A 95 -1.10 -5.96 -22.54
C ALA A 95 -0.19 -6.88 -23.36
N LYS A 96 -0.17 -8.17 -23.01
CA LYS A 96 0.60 -9.17 -23.75
C LYS A 96 0.20 -9.23 -25.22
N LYS A 97 -1.09 -9.29 -25.52
CA LYS A 97 -1.59 -9.35 -26.91
C LYS A 97 -1.23 -8.08 -27.68
N ALA A 98 -1.35 -6.90 -27.06
CA ALA A 98 -1.03 -5.63 -27.67
C ALA A 98 0.46 -5.54 -28.02
N LEU A 99 1.34 -5.91 -27.08
CA LEU A 99 2.78 -5.79 -27.27
C LEU A 99 3.34 -6.85 -28.22
N PHE A 100 3.02 -8.13 -28.01
CA PHE A 100 3.57 -9.20 -28.85
C PHE A 100 2.88 -9.30 -30.22
N GLY A 101 1.68 -8.72 -30.36
CA GLY A 101 0.96 -8.62 -31.62
C GLY A 101 1.23 -7.33 -32.42
N LEU A 102 2.14 -6.47 -31.97
CA LEU A 102 2.39 -5.18 -32.62
C LEU A 102 3.11 -5.37 -33.96
N GLU A 103 2.41 -5.00 -35.04
CA GLU A 103 2.95 -5.01 -36.40
C GLU A 103 4.00 -3.91 -36.60
N ASP A 104 4.90 -4.13 -37.58
CA ASP A 104 5.91 -3.15 -37.93
C ASP A 104 5.29 -1.83 -38.43
N GLY A 105 5.90 -0.71 -38.04
CA GLY A 105 5.44 0.65 -38.34
C GLY A 105 4.17 1.07 -37.61
N LYS A 106 3.69 0.31 -36.63
CA LYS A 106 2.49 0.63 -35.86
C LYS A 106 2.80 1.17 -34.47
N THR A 107 1.83 1.93 -33.96
CA THR A 107 1.77 2.42 -32.60
C THR A 107 0.49 1.91 -31.95
N ILE A 108 0.57 1.46 -30.70
CA ILE A 108 -0.57 1.01 -29.90
C ILE A 108 -0.48 1.55 -28.49
N SER A 109 -1.63 1.81 -27.87
CA SER A 109 -1.71 2.08 -26.43
C SER A 109 -2.16 0.83 -25.69
N PHE A 110 -1.59 0.59 -24.52
CA PHE A 110 -1.94 -0.53 -23.66
C PHE A 110 -1.78 -0.15 -22.19
N GLN A 111 -2.46 -0.90 -21.32
CA GLN A 111 -2.34 -0.77 -19.88
C GLN A 111 -1.73 -2.04 -19.31
N ASP A 112 -0.98 -1.93 -18.23
CA ASP A 112 -0.46 -3.07 -17.47
C ASP A 112 -0.42 -2.70 -15.98
N ASP A 113 -0.41 -3.69 -15.09
CA ASP A 113 -0.35 -3.45 -13.64
C ASP A 113 0.51 -4.49 -12.90
N TRP A 114 1.15 -4.05 -11.82
CA TRP A 114 2.07 -4.86 -11.02
C TRP A 114 1.86 -4.57 -9.54
N ASP A 115 0.77 -5.06 -8.99
CA ASP A 115 0.43 -4.81 -7.59
C ASP A 115 1.29 -5.67 -6.65
N ARG A 116 1.82 -5.07 -5.58
CA ARG A 116 2.49 -5.80 -4.49
C ARG A 116 1.77 -5.58 -3.19
N ASN A 117 1.35 -6.67 -2.58
CA ASN A 117 0.90 -6.65 -1.20
C ASN A 117 2.12 -6.48 -0.28
N ILE A 118 2.15 -5.40 0.53
CA ILE A 118 3.21 -5.15 1.51
C ILE A 118 2.82 -5.62 2.93
N ASN A 119 1.56 -6.02 3.08
CA ASN A 119 1.03 -6.70 4.24
C ASN A 119 1.44 -8.19 4.23
N SER A 120 2.73 -8.46 4.44
CA SER A 120 3.16 -9.79 4.86
C SER A 120 2.92 -9.95 6.37
N PHE A 121 1.66 -10.03 6.79
CA PHE A 121 1.28 -10.76 8.01
C PHE A 121 1.55 -12.26 7.76
N ASN A 122 2.82 -12.66 7.56
CA ASN A 122 3.21 -14.00 7.93
C ASN A 122 3.34 -13.95 9.45
N THR A 123 2.32 -14.49 10.12
CA THR A 123 2.03 -14.47 11.56
C THR A 123 3.18 -14.92 12.49
N TYR A 124 4.35 -15.22 11.94
CA TYR A 124 5.55 -15.67 12.65
C TYR A 124 6.77 -14.74 12.50
N ASN A 125 6.69 -13.66 11.72
CA ASN A 125 7.81 -12.72 11.55
C ASN A 125 7.48 -11.35 12.15
N PHE A 126 7.85 -11.18 13.41
CA PHE A 126 7.82 -9.93 14.18
C PHE A 126 8.78 -8.84 13.66
N SER A 127 9.34 -8.99 12.46
CA SER A 127 10.41 -8.13 11.96
C SER A 127 9.94 -6.78 11.42
N ARG A 128 8.63 -6.54 11.27
CA ARG A 128 8.08 -5.26 10.76
C ARG A 128 6.73 -4.81 11.36
N PRO A 129 6.48 -4.87 12.69
CA PRO A 129 5.23 -4.36 13.28
C PRO A 129 4.98 -2.89 12.95
N SER A 130 6.04 -2.07 12.81
CA SER A 130 5.94 -0.68 12.38
C SER A 130 5.34 -0.52 10.98
N THR A 131 5.46 -1.49 10.07
CA THR A 131 4.86 -1.39 8.73
C THR A 131 3.33 -1.45 8.80
N TYR A 132 2.78 -2.29 9.67
CA TYR A 132 1.34 -2.32 9.89
C TYR A 132 0.85 -1.02 10.56
N PHE A 133 1.51 -0.58 11.63
CA PHE A 133 1.14 0.66 12.30
C PHE A 133 1.46 1.92 11.46
N ALA A 134 2.24 1.79 10.39
CA ALA A 134 2.46 2.87 9.42
C ALA A 134 1.49 2.84 8.23
N PHE A 135 1.02 1.67 7.79
CA PHE A 135 0.29 1.54 6.51
C PHE A 135 -0.98 0.70 6.55
N GLY A 136 -1.46 0.25 7.71
CA GLY A 136 -2.65 -0.60 7.79
C GLY A 136 -2.48 -1.91 7.01
N ARG A 137 -3.47 -2.24 6.17
CA ARG A 137 -3.49 -3.40 5.27
C ARG A 137 -3.04 -3.01 3.86
N SER A 138 -1.94 -2.28 3.75
CA SER A 138 -1.54 -1.75 2.45
C SER A 138 -1.10 -2.80 1.43
N GLY A 139 -1.64 -2.66 0.23
CA GLY A 139 -0.95 -2.95 -1.03
C GLY A 139 -0.32 -1.68 -1.60
N VAL A 140 0.81 -1.82 -2.29
CA VAL A 140 1.35 -0.80 -3.19
C VAL A 140 1.00 -1.19 -4.61
N ARG A 141 0.12 -0.39 -5.22
CA ARG A 141 -0.39 -0.60 -6.57
C ARG A 141 0.39 0.26 -7.54
N SER A 142 0.72 -0.31 -8.70
CA SER A 142 1.42 0.37 -9.79
C SER A 142 0.68 0.08 -11.08
N GLU A 143 -0.06 1.09 -11.57
CA GLU A 143 -0.88 0.99 -12.77
C GLU A 143 -0.23 1.82 -13.88
N GLY A 144 0.09 1.19 -15.00
CA GLY A 144 0.80 1.83 -16.10
C GLY A 144 -0.07 2.01 -17.34
N ASP A 145 -0.05 3.23 -17.88
CA ASP A 145 -0.64 3.60 -19.17
C ASP A 145 0.49 3.87 -20.17
N PHE A 146 0.56 3.10 -21.24
CA PHE A 146 1.68 3.12 -22.18
C PHE A 146 1.26 3.29 -23.62
N THR A 147 2.20 3.83 -24.40
CA THR A 147 2.19 3.84 -25.86
C THR A 147 3.46 3.17 -26.35
N ALA A 148 3.29 2.10 -27.13
CA ALA A 148 4.35 1.35 -27.77
C ALA A 148 4.38 1.64 -29.28
N THR A 149 5.57 1.84 -29.85
CA THR A 149 5.79 2.00 -31.29
C THR A 149 6.87 1.04 -31.76
N ARG A 150 6.60 0.34 -32.87
CA ARG A 150 7.55 -0.58 -33.51
C ARG A 150 8.11 0.02 -34.79
N ASN A 151 9.43 -0.08 -34.97
CA ASN A 151 10.14 0.28 -36.19
C ASN A 151 11.23 -0.77 -36.51
N GLY A 152 10.92 -1.65 -37.46
CA GLY A 152 11.65 -2.88 -37.70
C GLY A 152 11.64 -3.77 -36.46
N ASP A 153 12.82 -4.10 -35.97
CA ASP A 153 12.99 -4.88 -34.75
C ASP A 153 12.97 -4.00 -33.48
N ASN A 154 13.05 -2.68 -33.62
CA ASN A 154 13.11 -1.78 -32.46
C ASN A 154 11.71 -1.49 -31.92
N LEU A 155 11.57 -1.58 -30.60
CA LEU A 155 10.37 -1.25 -29.86
C LEU A 155 10.68 -0.10 -28.90
N THR A 156 9.92 0.98 -28.99
CA THR A 156 9.98 2.10 -28.04
C THR A 156 8.67 2.21 -27.29
N ILE A 157 8.74 2.28 -25.97
CA ILE A 157 7.58 2.46 -25.09
C ILE A 157 7.76 3.77 -24.32
N SER A 158 6.67 4.53 -24.21
CA SER A 158 6.58 5.69 -23.34
C SER A 158 5.24 5.67 -22.61
N GLY A 159 5.21 6.13 -21.37
CA GLY A 159 3.98 6.12 -20.60
C GLY A 159 4.17 6.64 -19.19
N ASN A 160 3.12 6.48 -18.40
CA ASN A 160 3.08 6.91 -17.01
C ASN A 160 2.64 5.76 -16.12
N VAL A 161 3.22 5.68 -14.93
CA VAL A 161 2.81 4.75 -13.88
C VAL A 161 2.26 5.54 -12.71
N LEU A 162 1.01 5.25 -12.32
CA LEU A 162 0.41 5.73 -11.09
C LEU A 162 0.69 4.72 -9.98
N ASN A 163 1.42 5.17 -8.96
CA ASN A 163 1.64 4.42 -7.74
C ASN A 163 0.70 4.91 -6.64
N ARG A 164 0.09 4.00 -5.89
CA ARG A 164 -0.79 4.35 -4.77
C ARG A 164 -0.87 3.27 -3.70
N LEU A 165 -1.40 3.64 -2.54
CA LEU A 165 -1.79 2.69 -1.50
C LEU A 165 -3.19 2.13 -1.76
N GLY A 166 -3.45 0.93 -1.25
CA GLY A 166 -4.77 0.31 -1.18
C GLY A 166 -4.82 -1.10 -1.75
N ASP A 167 -5.74 -1.90 -1.22
CA ASP A 167 -5.92 -3.31 -1.59
C ASP A 167 -6.75 -3.52 -2.87
N ASN A 168 -7.52 -2.53 -3.35
CA ASN A 168 -8.38 -2.63 -4.54
C ASN A 168 -8.33 -1.42 -5.49
N LYS A 169 -8.83 -1.60 -6.73
CA LYS A 169 -8.78 -0.55 -7.76
C LYS A 169 -9.52 0.74 -7.36
N SER A 170 -10.52 0.67 -6.49
CA SER A 170 -11.34 1.80 -6.02
C SER A 170 -11.03 2.26 -4.60
N ASP A 171 -10.24 1.50 -3.84
CA ASP A 171 -10.19 1.67 -2.40
C ASP A 171 -8.95 2.50 -2.04
N THR A 172 -9.18 3.60 -1.33
CA THR A 172 -8.15 4.24 -0.50
C THR A 172 -7.76 3.28 0.60
N GLU A 173 -6.48 3.27 0.95
CA GLU A 173 -6.03 2.50 2.11
C GLU A 173 -6.70 3.04 3.37
N LYS A 174 -7.02 2.17 4.32
CA LYS A 174 -7.59 2.58 5.60
C LYS A 174 -6.69 2.16 6.75
N PHE A 175 -6.36 3.13 7.59
CA PHE A 175 -5.78 2.86 8.89
C PHE A 175 -6.88 2.44 9.87
N ASP A 176 -6.96 1.14 10.13
CA ASP A 176 -7.90 0.53 11.08
C ASP A 176 -7.28 -0.63 11.86
N PHE A 177 -8.03 -1.17 12.82
CA PHE A 177 -7.70 -2.38 13.56
C PHE A 177 -8.78 -3.44 13.39
N ASN A 178 -8.74 -4.10 12.24
CA ASN A 178 -9.59 -5.24 11.92
C ASN A 178 -9.43 -6.42 12.92
N PRO A 179 -10.48 -7.25 13.06
CA PRO A 179 -10.44 -8.43 13.94
C PRO A 179 -9.23 -9.34 13.68
N GLY A 180 -8.53 -9.71 14.75
CA GLY A 180 -7.36 -10.60 14.71
C GLY A 180 -6.02 -9.87 14.59
N GLN A 181 -6.02 -8.54 14.43
CA GLN A 181 -4.80 -7.73 14.51
C GLN A 181 -4.40 -7.44 15.96
N ILE A 182 -3.10 -7.24 16.18
CA ILE A 182 -2.56 -6.80 17.47
C ILE A 182 -3.18 -5.43 17.80
N GLY A 183 -3.70 -5.28 19.02
CA GLY A 183 -4.40 -4.06 19.44
C GLY A 183 -5.85 -3.96 18.98
N SER A 184 -6.41 -4.95 18.27
CA SER A 184 -7.80 -4.88 17.76
C SER A 184 -8.87 -4.91 18.86
N SER A 185 -8.59 -5.57 20.00
CA SER A 185 -9.47 -5.51 21.18
C SER A 185 -9.52 -4.12 21.78
N GLU A 186 -8.35 -3.53 21.98
CA GLU A 186 -8.13 -2.21 22.57
C GLU A 186 -8.69 -1.12 21.67
N ALA A 187 -8.38 -1.19 20.37
CA ALA A 187 -8.92 -0.31 19.34
C ALA A 187 -10.45 -0.31 19.35
N ARG A 188 -11.09 -1.48 19.39
CA ARG A 188 -12.55 -1.58 19.45
C ARG A 188 -13.15 -0.97 20.72
N ILE A 189 -12.46 -1.06 21.85
CA ILE A 189 -12.89 -0.40 23.10
C ILE A 189 -12.85 1.13 22.90
N LEU A 190 -11.74 1.66 22.40
CA LEU A 190 -11.54 3.09 22.18
C LEU A 190 -12.46 3.67 21.10
N GLU A 191 -12.76 2.93 20.04
CA GLU A 191 -13.73 3.33 19.01
C GLU A 191 -15.15 3.41 19.58
N ARG A 192 -15.55 2.44 20.43
CA ARG A 192 -16.86 2.46 21.09
C ARG A 192 -16.99 3.63 22.07
N ALA A 193 -15.90 3.98 22.74
CA ALA A 193 -15.80 5.16 23.60
C ALA A 193 -15.77 6.48 22.81
N GLY A 194 -15.61 6.42 21.48
CA GLY A 194 -15.48 7.60 20.62
C GLY A 194 -14.14 8.34 20.76
N THR A 195 -13.15 7.74 21.44
CA THR A 195 -11.82 8.30 21.66
C THR A 195 -10.81 7.83 20.63
N ALA A 196 -11.21 7.00 19.67
CA ALA A 196 -10.40 6.63 18.53
C ALA A 196 -11.27 6.44 17.29
N LYS A 197 -10.69 6.69 16.11
CA LYS A 197 -11.43 6.56 14.85
C LYS A 197 -10.51 6.20 13.68
N PRO A 198 -10.88 5.20 12.85
CA PRO A 198 -10.20 4.92 11.60
C PRO A 198 -10.17 6.12 10.67
N PHE A 199 -9.13 6.18 9.83
CA PHE A 199 -8.98 7.21 8.80
C PHE A 199 -8.45 6.60 7.50
N ASP A 200 -8.75 7.25 6.39
CA ASP A 200 -8.27 6.87 5.08
C ASP A 200 -6.87 7.46 4.85
N MET A 201 -6.01 6.70 4.18
CA MET A 201 -4.66 7.08 3.79
C MET A 201 -4.64 7.24 2.28
N ASP A 202 -4.47 8.47 1.79
CA ASP A 202 -4.32 8.74 0.37
C ASP A 202 -2.85 9.02 0.04
N TYR A 203 -2.37 8.30 -0.95
CA TYR A 203 -1.05 8.51 -1.49
C TYR A 203 -1.08 8.20 -2.98
N ARG A 204 -0.54 9.13 -3.78
CA ARG A 204 -0.45 9.00 -5.23
C ARG A 204 0.87 9.59 -5.70
N ARG A 205 1.56 8.86 -6.56
CA ARG A 205 2.77 9.35 -7.22
C ARG A 205 2.79 8.91 -8.66
N ARG A 206 2.94 9.85 -9.58
CA ARG A 206 3.14 9.54 -11.00
C ARG A 206 4.62 9.48 -11.35
N GLN A 207 4.96 8.48 -12.14
CA GLN A 207 6.28 8.32 -12.73
C GLN A 207 6.16 8.24 -14.24
N SER A 208 7.05 8.93 -14.96
CA SER A 208 7.20 8.68 -16.39
C SER A 208 8.04 7.42 -16.59
N VAL A 209 7.74 6.69 -17.64
CA VAL A 209 8.52 5.52 -18.05
C VAL A 209 8.82 5.64 -19.52
N GLU A 210 10.10 5.47 -19.86
CA GLU A 210 10.56 5.22 -21.21
C GLU A 210 11.27 3.88 -21.25
N ALA A 211 10.97 3.05 -22.25
CA ALA A 211 11.66 1.80 -22.46
C ALA A 211 12.06 1.63 -23.92
N GLN A 212 13.22 1.00 -24.12
CA GLN A 212 13.70 0.54 -25.41
C GLN A 212 13.86 -0.97 -25.34
N ALA A 213 13.30 -1.67 -26.32
CA ALA A 213 13.36 -3.11 -26.44
C ALA A 213 13.53 -3.52 -27.90
N ARG A 214 13.75 -4.81 -28.14
CA ARG A 214 13.93 -5.36 -29.47
C ARG A 214 13.13 -6.64 -29.65
N TYR A 215 12.43 -6.77 -30.76
CA TYR A 215 11.87 -8.04 -31.21
C TYR A 215 12.98 -8.94 -31.73
N GLU A 216 13.07 -10.13 -31.18
CA GLU A 216 14.00 -11.15 -31.66
C GLU A 216 13.34 -11.99 -32.77
N PRO A 217 14.12 -12.69 -33.61
CA PRO A 217 13.59 -13.48 -34.72
C PRO A 217 12.61 -14.59 -34.31
N ASP A 218 12.66 -15.06 -33.06
CA ASP A 218 11.76 -16.06 -32.49
C ASP A 218 10.44 -15.47 -31.96
N GLY A 219 10.24 -14.15 -32.10
CA GLY A 219 9.06 -13.42 -31.64
C GLY A 219 9.12 -13.02 -30.16
N THR A 220 10.21 -13.29 -29.44
CA THR A 220 10.42 -12.77 -28.09
C THR A 220 10.81 -11.29 -28.12
N ILE A 221 10.69 -10.62 -26.97
CA ILE A 221 11.09 -9.21 -26.82
C ILE A 221 12.20 -9.13 -25.77
N THR A 222 13.34 -8.57 -26.15
CA THR A 222 14.45 -8.30 -25.23
C THR A 222 14.42 -6.85 -24.80
N LEU A 223 14.26 -6.60 -23.50
CA LEU A 223 14.41 -5.27 -22.93
C LEU A 223 15.88 -4.82 -22.99
N LEU A 224 16.12 -3.64 -23.55
CA LEU A 224 17.47 -3.06 -23.68
C LEU A 224 17.74 -2.01 -22.61
N LYS A 225 16.75 -1.15 -22.34
CA LYS A 225 16.88 -0.03 -21.40
C LYS A 225 15.51 0.42 -20.90
N THR A 226 15.48 0.83 -19.63
CA THR A 226 14.38 1.59 -19.03
C THR A 226 14.90 2.88 -18.42
N LEU A 227 14.05 3.91 -18.41
CA LEU A 227 14.24 5.16 -17.70
C LEU A 227 12.95 5.47 -16.96
N TRP A 228 13.08 5.73 -15.67
CA TRP A 228 11.98 6.11 -14.79
C TRP A 228 12.17 7.55 -14.33
N GLY A 229 11.25 8.44 -14.68
CA GLY A 229 11.24 9.83 -14.24
C GLY A 229 10.18 10.08 -13.16
N ILE A 230 10.27 11.22 -12.49
CA ILE A 230 9.28 11.69 -11.51
C ILE A 230 8.44 12.77 -12.19
N LEU A 231 7.11 12.67 -12.08
CA LEU A 231 6.17 13.59 -12.74
C LEU A 231 5.29 14.41 -11.79
N GLU A 232 5.44 14.24 -10.46
CA GLU A 232 4.53 14.62 -9.36
C GLU A 232 3.66 13.45 -8.86
#